data_AF-X1LPS3-F1
#
_entry.id   AF-X1LPS3-F1
#
_cell.length_a   1.000
_cell.length_b   1.000
_cell.length_c   1.000
_cell.angle_alpha   90.00
_cell.angle_beta   90.00
_cell.angle_gamma   90.00
#
_symmetry.space_group_name_H-M   'P 1'
#
loop_
_entity.id
_entity.type
_entity.pdbx_description
1 polymer ?
#
loop_
_entity_poly.entity_id
_entity_poly.type
_entity_poly.pdbx_seq_one_letter_code
_entity_poly.pdbx_strand_id
1 'polypeptide(L)'
;NRAWTAIRDSNVTTFIVCGILYWLGSSIVASAPVMGFALTLLIGVAVSMFTAIVVTRTLLRLFVGTRLAQRTSLFSVHAGKDNV
;
A
#
# COMPACT_ATOMS: atom_id res chain seq x y z
N ASN A 1 3.75 -3.26 15.51
CA ASN A 1 4.73 -2.61 14.61
C ASN A 1 5.10 -3.43 13.36
N ARG A 2 4.30 -4.41 12.90
CA ARG A 2 4.65 -5.27 11.75
C ARG A 2 3.90 -4.94 10.46
N ALA A 3 2.65 -4.49 10.57
CA ALA A 3 1.79 -4.23 9.41
C ALA A 3 2.35 -3.13 8.48
N TRP A 4 2.92 -2.06 9.05
CA TRP A 4 3.48 -0.97 8.25
C TRP A 4 4.74 -1.39 7.49
N THR A 5 5.60 -2.20 8.12
CA THR A 5 6.80 -2.74 7.50
C THR A 5 6.46 -3.68 6.35
N ALA A 6 5.45 -4.54 6.51
CA ALA A 6 4.99 -5.45 5.45
C ALA A 6 4.43 -4.70 4.23
N ILE A 7 3.66 -3.63 4.44
CA ILE A 7 3.13 -2.80 3.35
C ILE A 7 4.27 -2.11 2.60
N ARG A 8 5.24 -1.53 3.31
CA ARG A 8 6.37 -0.86 2.68
C ARG A 8 7.29 -1.84 1.94
N ASP A 9 7.58 -2.99 2.54
CA ASP A 9 8.45 -4.02 1.95
C ASP A 9 7.91 -4.54 0.62
N SER A 10 6.60 -4.83 0.57
CA SER A 10 5.93 -5.25 -0.68
C SER A 10 5.97 -4.20 -1.80
N ASN A 11 5.99 -2.91 -1.48
CA ASN A 11 6.15 -1.85 -2.49
C ASN A 11 7.62 -1.70 -2.92
N VAL A 12 8.57 -1.90 -2.00
CA VAL A 12 10.02 -1.90 -2.27
C VAL A 12 10.43 -3.02 -3.23
N THR A 13 9.86 -4.22 -3.10
CA THR A 13 10.12 -5.29 -4.08
C THR A 13 9.74 -4.88 -5.51
N THR A 14 8.69 -4.07 -5.66
CA THR A 14 8.26 -3.59 -6.98
C THR A 14 9.21 -2.53 -7.54
N PHE A 15 9.78 -1.68 -6.70
CA PHE A 15 10.88 -0.78 -7.09
C PHE A 15 12.11 -1.56 -7.59
N ILE A 16 12.43 -2.68 -6.94
CA ILE A 16 13.51 -3.58 -7.38
C ILE A 16 13.17 -4.19 -8.74
N VAL A 17 11.93 -4.67 -8.95
CA VAL A 17 11.46 -5.18 -10.25
C VAL A 17 11.56 -4.12 -11.35
N CYS A 18 11.20 -2.86 -11.07
CA CYS A 18 11.36 -1.75 -12.02
C CYS A 18 12.83 -1.52 -12.38
N GLY A 19 13.73 -1.57 -11.40
CA GLY A 19 15.18 -1.45 -11.62
C GLY A 19 15.74 -2.59 -12.47
N ILE A 20 15.29 -3.81 -12.23
CA ILE A 20 15.65 -4.99 -13.03
C ILE A 20 15.12 -4.85 -14.46
N LEU A 21 13.84 -4.47 -14.64
CA LEU A 21 13.23 -4.25 -15.96
C LEU A 21 13.95 -3.16 -16.76
N TYR A 22 14.34 -2.07 -16.11
CA TYR A 22 15.11 -1.00 -16.76
C TYR A 22 16.50 -1.51 -17.18
N TRP A 23 17.18 -2.27 -16.32
CA TRP A 23 18.48 -2.86 -16.63
C TRP A 23 18.42 -3.91 -17.75
N LEU A 24 17.38 -4.73 -17.78
CA LEU A 24 17.12 -5.69 -18.86
C LEU A 24 16.78 -4.99 -20.17
N GLY A 25 15.98 -3.91 -20.11
CA GLY A 25 15.62 -3.08 -21.26
C GLY A 25 16.74 -2.21 -21.80
N SER A 26 17.81 -1.96 -21.02
CA SER A 26 19.01 -1.28 -21.51
C SER A 26 20.09 -2.25 -21.99
N SER A 27 20.18 -3.45 -21.39
CA SER A 27 21.36 -4.32 -21.53
C SER A 27 21.14 -5.58 -22.37
N ILE A 28 19.94 -6.18 -22.35
CA ILE A 28 19.69 -7.47 -23.01
C ILE A 28 18.75 -7.32 -24.22
N VAL A 29 17.80 -6.38 -24.13
CA VAL A 29 16.79 -6.13 -25.16
C VAL A 29 16.94 -4.69 -25.62
N ALA A 30 17.51 -4.45 -26.80
CA ALA A 30 17.63 -3.11 -27.42
C ALA A 30 16.28 -2.53 -27.89
N SER A 31 15.19 -2.83 -27.17
CA SER A 31 13.84 -2.43 -27.54
C SER A 31 13.35 -1.31 -26.63
N ALA A 32 13.07 -0.14 -27.21
CA ALA A 32 12.46 1.01 -26.55
C ALA A 32 11.17 0.74 -25.72
N PRO A 33 10.29 -0.25 -26.05
CA PRO A 33 9.03 -0.44 -25.32
C PRO A 33 9.19 -0.82 -23.85
N VAL A 34 10.18 -1.66 -23.52
CA VAL A 34 10.36 -2.17 -22.16
C VAL A 34 10.90 -1.09 -21.21
N MET A 35 11.70 -0.16 -21.73
CA MET A 35 12.17 1.01 -20.98
C MET A 35 11.02 1.96 -20.63
N GLY A 36 10.10 2.20 -21.58
CA GLY A 36 8.89 2.99 -21.35
C GLY A 36 7.94 2.32 -20.35
N PHE A 37 7.73 1.01 -20.47
CA PHE A 37 6.93 0.24 -19.52
C PHE A 37 7.50 0.29 -18.10
N ALA A 38 8.82 0.09 -17.95
CA ALA A 38 9.49 0.16 -16.65
C ALA A 38 9.34 1.54 -15.99
N LEU A 39 9.44 2.61 -16.77
CA LEU A 39 9.26 3.98 -16.28
C LEU A 39 7.83 4.26 -15.81
N THR A 40 6.82 3.87 -16.60
CA THR A 40 5.42 4.01 -16.21
C THR A 40 5.10 3.19 -14.96
N LEU A 41 5.63 1.97 -14.87
CA LEU A 41 5.47 1.10 -13.69
C LEU A 41 6.07 1.76 -12.44
N LEU A 42 7.28 2.32 -12.55
CA LEU A 42 7.96 3.03 -11.47
C LEU A 42 7.13 4.20 -10.93
N ILE A 43 6.62 5.04 -11.83
CA ILE A 43 5.77 6.19 -11.47
C ILE A 43 4.47 5.71 -10.84
N GLY A 44 3.83 4.68 -11.40
CA GLY A 44 2.59 4.11 -10.89
C GLY A 44 2.72 3.57 -9.46
N VAL A 45 3.82 2.90 -9.15
CA VAL A 45 4.09 2.38 -7.79
C VAL A 45 4.32 3.52 -6.80
N ALA A 46 5.08 4.56 -7.19
CA ALA A 46 5.30 5.73 -6.34
C ALA A 46 3.97 6.44 -6.01
N VAL A 47 3.11 6.65 -7.01
CA VAL A 47 1.78 7.25 -6.84
C VAL A 47 0.87 6.34 -6.02
N SER A 48 0.92 5.03 -6.22
CA SER A 48 0.13 4.05 -5.45
C SER A 48 0.48 4.07 -3.97
N MET A 49 1.78 4.08 -3.63
CA MET A 49 2.23 4.11 -2.24
C MET A 49 1.80 5.41 -1.54
N PHE A 50 1.92 6.55 -2.23
CA PHE A 50 1.43 7.83 -1.74
C PHE A 50 -0.09 7.79 -1.51
N THR A 51 -0.84 7.31 -2.51
CA THR A 51 -2.29 7.15 -2.45
C THR A 51 -2.70 6.23 -1.31
N ALA A 52 -2.04 5.09 -1.10
CA ALA A 52 -2.36 4.17 -0.01
C ALA A 52 -2.29 4.84 1.37
N ILE A 53 -1.29 5.70 1.61
CA ILE A 53 -1.14 6.42 2.89
C ILE A 53 -2.23 7.49 3.05
N VAL A 54 -2.47 8.28 2.00
CA VAL A 54 -3.44 9.37 2.02
C VAL A 54 -4.87 8.82 2.10
N VAL A 55 -5.22 7.87 1.23
CA VAL A 55 -6.54 7.24 1.18
C VAL A 55 -6.84 6.49 2.47
N THR A 56 -5.90 5.74 3.05
CA THR A 56 -6.15 5.07 4.33
C THR A 56 -6.47 6.08 5.43
N ARG A 57 -5.75 7.21 5.50
CA ARG A 57 -6.05 8.27 6.48
C ARG A 57 -7.39 8.95 6.22
N THR A 58 -7.71 9.24 4.96
CA THR A 58 -8.96 9.91 4.58
C THR A 58 -10.16 8.99 4.81
N LEU A 59 -10.06 7.72 4.43
CA LEU A 59 -11.09 6.71 4.64
C LEU A 59 -11.35 6.51 6.13
N LEU A 60 -10.31 6.36 6.96
CA LEU A 60 -10.46 6.26 8.42
C LEU A 60 -11.13 7.51 9.03
N ARG A 61 -10.75 8.72 8.59
CA ARG A 61 -11.40 9.96 9.05
C ARG A 61 -12.86 10.06 8.64
N LEU A 62 -13.18 9.69 7.39
CA LEU A 62 -14.57 9.63 6.91
C LEU A 62 -15.37 8.59 7.70
N PHE A 63 -14.82 7.40 7.90
CA PHE A 63 -15.49 6.29 8.59
C PHE A 63 -15.79 6.60 10.06
N VAL A 64 -14.87 7.27 10.77
CA VAL A 64 -15.10 7.76 12.14
C VAL A 64 -16.13 8.89 12.18
N GLY A 65 -16.24 9.69 11.11
CA GLY A 65 -17.24 10.76 10.99
C GLY A 65 -18.66 10.29 10.62
N THR A 66 -18.83 9.07 10.11
CA THR A 66 -20.15 8.53 9.74
C THR A 66 -20.90 7.98 10.95
N ARG A 67 -22.24 8.12 10.97
CA ARG A 67 -23.15 7.58 12.02
C ARG A 67 -23.01 6.07 12.30
N LEU A 68 -22.31 5.31 11.45
CA LEU A 68 -22.06 3.88 11.63
C LEU A 68 -21.02 3.58 12.71
N ALA A 69 -19.99 4.44 12.87
CA ALA A 69 -19.01 4.32 13.96
C ALA A 69 -19.59 4.72 15.33
N GLN A 70 -20.68 5.49 15.35
CA GLN A 70 -21.37 5.91 16.58
C GLN A 70 -22.28 4.82 17.18
N ARG A 71 -22.52 3.72 16.45
CA ARG A 71 -23.18 2.52 16.99
C ARG A 71 -22.14 1.55 17.59
N THR A 72 -21.36 2.05 18.54
CA THR A 72 -20.44 1.27 19.39
C THR A 72 -21.13 0.15 20.19
N SER A 73 -22.47 0.12 20.21
CA SER A 73 -23.27 -0.98 20.80
C SER A 73 -23.03 -2.36 20.17
N LEU A 74 -22.47 -2.46 18.95
CA LEU A 74 -22.13 -3.74 18.30
C LEU A 74 -20.64 -4.10 18.40
N PHE A 75 -19.79 -3.17 18.83
CA PHE A 75 -18.36 -3.39 19.10
C PHE A 75 -18.13 -3.49 20.61
N SER A 76 -19.11 -3.99 21.36
CA SER A 76 -18.88 -4.51 22.72
C SER A 76 -18.07 -5.79 22.58
N VAL A 77 -16.76 -5.61 22.42
CA VAL A 77 -15.77 -6.61 22.79
C VAL A 77 -16.13 -6.98 24.21
N HIS A 78 -16.67 -8.19 24.39
CA HIS A 78 -16.76 -8.82 25.70
C HIS A 78 -15.34 -8.80 26.27
N ALA A 79 -15.06 -7.78 27.08
CA ALA A 79 -13.99 -7.79 28.03
C ALA A 79 -14.28 -8.99 28.92
N GLY A 80 -13.64 -10.11 28.59
CA GLY A 80 -13.56 -11.26 29.47
C GLY A 80 -13.09 -10.74 30.81
N LYS A 81 -14.00 -10.78 31.78
CA LYS A 81 -13.71 -10.53 33.17
C LYS A 81 -13.19 -11.85 33.74
N ASP A 82 -11.98 -12.24 33.39
CA ASP A 82 -11.27 -13.32 34.07
C ASP A 82 -10.55 -12.73 35.29
N ASN A 83 -11.32 -12.58 36.36
CA ASN A 83 -10.80 -12.61 37.72
C ASN A 83 -11.69 -13.56 38.53
N VAL A 84 -11.37 -14.85 38.45
CA VAL A 84 -11.42 -15.81 39.57
C VAL A 84 -10.22 -16.75 39.43
#